data_AF-A0A1G8NL23-F1
#
_entry.id   AF-A0A1G8NL23-F1
#
_cell.length_a   1.000
_cell.length_b   1.000
_cell.length_c   1.000
_cell.angle_alpha   90.00
_cell.angle_beta   90.00
_cell.angle_gamma   90.00
#
_symmetry.space_group_name_H-M   'P 1'
#
loop_
_entity.id
_entity.type
_entity.pdbx_description
1 polymer ?
#
loop_
_entity_poly.entity_id
_entity_poly.type
_entity_poly.pdbx_seq_one_letter_code
_entity_poly.pdbx_strand_id
1 'polypeptide(L)'
;MTKQELITALAARRDATGITHAEIAQRSGLTERSVRNALSLKGNPQLSSLLALVDALGLELQLAPKGFGQSAGTDPDYRPVVTRVGHAVAQAPPHANKRRPP
;
A
#
# COMPACT_ATOMS: atom_id res chain seq x y z
N MET A 1 -2.84 8.73 2.60
CA MET A 1 -3.28 7.39 2.21
C MET A 1 -4.62 7.09 2.87
N THR A 2 -5.69 7.05 2.08
CA THR A 2 -7.04 6.63 2.46
C THR A 2 -7.22 5.13 2.24
N LYS A 3 -8.28 4.54 2.80
CA LYS A 3 -8.64 3.13 2.56
C LYS A 3 -8.77 2.83 1.06
N GLN A 4 -9.38 3.74 0.30
CA GLN A 4 -9.60 3.57 -1.12
C GLN A 4 -8.28 3.55 -1.91
N GLU A 5 -7.35 4.46 -1.56
CA GLU A 5 -6.00 4.48 -2.14
C GLU A 5 -5.25 3.19 -1.85
N LEU A 6 -5.36 2.66 -0.62
CA LEU A 6 -4.76 1.39 -0.25
C LEU A 6 -5.31 0.21 -1.05
N ILE A 7 -6.63 0.06 -1.13
CA ILE A 7 -7.26 -1.04 -1.87
C ILE A 7 -6.88 -0.96 -3.36
N THR A 8 -6.84 0.26 -3.92
CA THR A 8 -6.45 0.47 -5.32
C THR A 8 -4.99 0.06 -5.56
N ALA A 9 -4.08 0.43 -4.66
CA ALA A 9 -2.68 0.03 -4.75
C ALA A 9 -2.48 -1.50 -4.65
N LEU A 10 -3.21 -2.16 -3.75
CA LEU A 10 -3.16 -3.63 -3.63
C LEU A 10 -3.75 -4.34 -4.85
N ALA A 11 -4.85 -3.83 -5.41
CA ALA A 11 -5.43 -4.37 -6.63
C ALA A 11 -4.48 -4.21 -7.82
N ALA A 12 -3.86 -3.04 -7.98
CA ALA A 12 -2.85 -2.80 -9.00
C ALA A 12 -1.63 -3.71 -8.84
N ARG A 13 -1.19 -3.97 -7.60
CA ARG A 13 -0.11 -4.93 -7.33
C ARG A 13 -0.48 -6.33 -7.80
N ARG A 14 -1.66 -6.83 -7.44
CA ARG A 14 -2.16 -8.13 -7.90
C ARG A 14 -2.14 -8.22 -9.42
N ASP A 15 -2.65 -7.19 -10.10
CA ASP A 15 -2.75 -7.17 -11.56
C ASP A 15 -1.37 -7.18 -12.21
N ALA A 16 -0.40 -6.44 -11.64
CA ALA A 16 0.99 -6.44 -12.10
C ALA A 16 1.70 -7.79 -11.88
N THR A 17 1.32 -8.56 -10.86
CA THR A 17 1.90 -9.88 -10.57
C THR A 17 1.17 -11.03 -11.27
N GLY A 18 0.02 -10.77 -11.91
CA GLY A 18 -0.73 -11.78 -12.69
C GLY A 18 -1.37 -12.90 -11.86
N ILE A 19 -1.40 -12.77 -10.53
CA ILE A 19 -1.90 -13.80 -9.60
C ILE A 19 -3.43 -13.67 -9.47
N THR A 20 -4.11 -14.80 -9.56
CA THR A 20 -5.56 -14.92 -9.44
C THR A 20 -6.04 -14.79 -7.99
N HIS A 21 -7.34 -14.49 -7.78
CA HIS A 21 -7.91 -14.46 -6.43
C HIS A 21 -7.86 -15.83 -5.73
N ALA A 22 -7.94 -16.92 -6.50
CA ALA A 22 -7.85 -18.28 -5.99
C ALA A 22 -6.43 -18.58 -5.44
N GLU A 23 -5.39 -18.16 -6.15
CA GLU A 23 -4.01 -18.31 -5.67
C GLU A 23 -3.74 -17.47 -4.42
N ILE A 24 -4.27 -16.24 -4.35
CA ILE A 24 -4.18 -15.42 -3.14
C ILE A 24 -4.88 -16.12 -1.97
N ALA A 25 -6.08 -16.65 -2.20
CA ALA A 25 -6.86 -17.36 -1.19
C ALA A 25 -6.06 -18.53 -0.60
N GLN A 26 -5.43 -19.34 -1.47
CA GLN A 26 -4.56 -20.44 -1.06
C GLN A 26 -3.36 -19.98 -0.22
N ARG A 27 -2.69 -18.89 -0.63
CA ARG A 27 -1.51 -18.36 0.09
C ARG A 27 -1.85 -17.69 1.41
N SER A 28 -3.00 -17.00 1.48
CA SER A 28 -3.42 -16.21 2.65
C SER A 28 -4.26 -16.98 3.66
N GLY A 29 -4.73 -18.19 3.31
CA GLY A 29 -5.71 -18.94 4.10
C GLY A 29 -7.11 -18.31 4.11
N LEU A 30 -7.37 -17.32 3.25
CA LEU A 30 -8.68 -16.68 3.10
C LEU A 30 -9.52 -17.44 2.06
N THR A 31 -10.84 -17.23 2.09
CA THR A 31 -11.69 -17.69 0.97
C THR A 31 -11.54 -16.76 -0.23
N GLU A 32 -11.74 -17.27 -1.44
CA GLU A 32 -11.70 -16.43 -2.66
C GLU A 32 -12.72 -15.28 -2.60
N ARG A 33 -13.91 -15.53 -2.01
CA ARG A 33 -14.91 -14.48 -1.75
C ARG A 33 -14.36 -13.40 -0.83
N SER A 34 -13.64 -13.79 0.23
CA SER A 34 -12.99 -12.85 1.15
C SER A 34 -11.91 -12.02 0.46
N VAL A 35 -11.10 -12.64 -0.41
CA VAL A 35 -10.10 -11.93 -1.23
C VAL A 35 -10.77 -10.92 -2.15
N ARG A 36 -11.81 -11.34 -2.89
CA ARG A 36 -12.57 -10.46 -3.78
C ARG A 36 -13.21 -9.28 -3.03
N ASN A 37 -13.76 -9.56 -1.84
CA ASN A 37 -14.31 -8.52 -0.98
C ASN A 37 -13.22 -7.57 -0.47
N ALA A 38 -12.08 -8.08 -0.02
CA ALA A 38 -10.97 -7.28 0.50
C ALA A 38 -10.36 -6.34 -0.56
N LEU A 39 -10.32 -6.78 -1.82
CA LEU A 39 -9.85 -5.98 -2.96
C LEU A 39 -10.95 -5.12 -3.61
N SER A 40 -12.17 -5.12 -3.06
CA SER A 40 -13.27 -4.29 -3.52
C SER A 40 -13.33 -2.96 -2.79
N LEU A 41 -13.64 -1.89 -3.51
CA LEU A 41 -13.84 -0.55 -2.94
C LEU A 41 -14.99 -0.48 -1.92
N LYS A 42 -15.97 -1.38 -2.03
CA LYS A 42 -17.10 -1.50 -1.10
C LYS A 42 -16.82 -2.45 0.06
N GLY A 43 -15.71 -3.19 0.01
CA GLY A 43 -15.39 -4.18 1.03
C GLY A 43 -14.98 -3.55 2.35
N ASN A 44 -15.16 -4.31 3.43
CA ASN A 44 -14.71 -3.93 4.76
C ASN A 44 -13.95 -5.08 5.44
N PRO A 45 -12.76 -5.45 4.92
CA PRO A 45 -11.99 -6.53 5.51
C PRO A 45 -11.52 -6.16 6.92
N GLN A 46 -11.42 -7.16 7.79
CA GLN A 46 -10.70 -7.01 9.05
C GLN A 46 -9.21 -6.75 8.77
N LEU A 47 -8.53 -6.09 9.73
CA LEU A 47 -7.10 -5.82 9.61
C LEU A 47 -6.29 -7.12 9.45
N SER A 48 -6.64 -8.19 10.16
CA SER A 48 -6.02 -9.51 10.03
C SER A 48 -6.09 -10.06 8.60
N SER A 49 -7.27 -9.98 7.96
CA SER A 49 -7.44 -10.41 6.57
C SER A 49 -6.65 -9.55 5.59
N LEU A 50 -6.57 -8.24 5.85
CA LEU A 50 -5.78 -7.33 5.02
C LEU A 50 -4.29 -7.65 5.12
N LEU A 51 -3.78 -7.95 6.32
CA LEU A 51 -2.38 -8.33 6.52
C LEU A 51 -2.05 -9.67 5.84
N ALA A 52 -2.93 -10.67 5.95
CA ALA A 52 -2.76 -11.94 5.26
C ALA A 52 -2.77 -11.78 3.73
N LEU A 53 -3.60 -10.86 3.21
CA LEU A 53 -3.62 -10.50 1.80
C LEU A 53 -2.33 -9.81 1.34
N VAL A 54 -1.81 -8.87 2.13
CA VAL A 54 -0.55 -8.16 1.87
C VAL A 54 0.62 -9.13 1.80
N ASP A 55 0.71 -10.05 2.77
CA ASP A 55 1.72 -11.10 2.82
C ASP A 55 1.64 -12.05 1.61
N ALA A 56 0.43 -12.51 1.26
CA ALA A 56 0.20 -13.35 0.09
C ALA A 56 0.57 -12.70 -1.25
N LEU A 57 0.59 -11.35 -1.31
CA LEU A 57 1.05 -10.56 -2.45
C LEU A 57 2.56 -10.29 -2.43
N GLY A 58 3.29 -10.83 -1.44
CA GLY A 58 4.73 -10.63 -1.25
C GLY A 58 5.08 -9.19 -0.87
N LEU A 59 4.21 -8.53 -0.10
CA LEU A 59 4.41 -7.17 0.38
C LEU A 59 4.55 -7.15 1.90
N GLU A 60 5.19 -6.09 2.41
CA GLU A 60 5.25 -5.78 3.85
C GLU A 60 4.55 -4.45 4.12
N LEU A 61 3.71 -4.38 5.15
CA LEU A 61 3.05 -3.14 5.56
C LEU A 61 3.91 -2.40 6.58
N GLN A 62 4.36 -1.20 6.23
CA GLN A 62 5.13 -0.33 7.12
C GLN A 62 4.32 0.92 7.48
N LEU A 63 4.39 1.32 8.75
CA LEU A 63 3.82 2.56 9.25
C LEU A 63 4.93 3.60 9.37
N ALA A 64 4.69 4.78 8.81
CA ALA A 64 5.61 5.91 8.90
C ALA A 64 4.90 7.12 9.53
N PRO A 65 5.63 8.02 10.21
CA PRO A 65 5.08 9.29 10.66
C PRO A 65 4.46 10.07 9.50
N LYS A 66 3.38 10.81 9.77
CA LYS A 66 2.84 11.74 8.77
C LYS A 66 3.91 12.78 8.45
N GLY A 67 4.13 13.07 7.17
CA GLY A 67 5.23 13.95 6.75
C GLY A 67 6.53 13.23 6.38
N PHE A 68 6.64 11.93 6.67
CA PHE A 68 7.81 11.14 6.30
C PHE A 68 7.99 11.10 4.77
N GLY A 69 9.17 11.45 4.29
CA GLY A 69 9.48 11.51 2.85
C GLY A 69 8.88 12.70 2.10
N GLN A 70 8.14 13.60 2.77
CA GLN A 70 7.87 14.92 2.17
C GLN A 70 9.19 15.67 2.11
N SER A 71 9.56 16.17 0.93
CA SER A 71 10.66 17.11 0.81
C SER A 71 10.27 18.37 1.58
N ALA A 72 10.68 18.45 2.85
CA ALA A 72 10.74 19.73 3.53
C ALA A 72 11.67 20.60 2.69
N GLY A 73 11.29 21.87 2.45
CA GLY A 73 12.19 22.84 1.84
C GLY A 73 13.52 22.74 2.57
N THR A 74 14.58 22.50 1.81
CA THR A 74 15.90 22.11 2.31
C THR A 74 16.33 23.15 3.34
N ASP A 75 16.22 22.80 4.62
CA ASP A 75 17.04 23.45 5.62
C ASP A 75 18.47 23.01 5.26
N PRO A 76 19.36 23.94 4.87
CA PRO A 76 20.69 23.59 4.37
C PRO A 76 21.52 22.80 5.41
N ASP A 77 21.16 22.86 6.69
CA ASP A 77 21.80 22.11 7.77
C ASP A 77 21.07 20.79 8.13
N TYR A 78 19.95 20.45 7.47
CA TYR A 78 19.27 19.18 7.70
C TYR A 78 19.99 18.02 6.99
N ARG A 79 20.64 17.16 7.79
CA ARG A 79 21.12 15.85 7.32
C ARG A 79 20.01 14.80 7.50
N PRO A 80 19.37 14.32 6.42
CA PRO A 80 18.41 13.23 6.55
C PRO A 80 19.09 11.97 7.08
N VAL A 81 18.50 11.35 8.10
CA VAL A 81 18.92 10.03 8.56
C VAL A 81 18.47 9.01 7.52
N VAL A 82 19.44 8.38 6.85
CA VAL A 82 19.21 7.28 5.92
C VAL A 82 18.58 6.11 6.67
N THR A 83 17.26 5.98 6.54
CA THR A 83 16.51 4.81 6.98
C THR A 83 16.15 3.98 5.75
N ARG A 84 16.05 2.65 5.90
CA ARG A 84 15.60 1.76 4.81
C ARG A 84 14.26 2.22 4.23
N VAL A 85 13.37 2.71 5.09
CA VAL A 85 12.06 3.27 4.70
C VAL A 85 12.22 4.56 3.91
N GLY A 86 13.10 5.48 4.34
CA GLY A 86 13.35 6.75 3.65
C GLY A 86 13.86 6.56 2.22
N HIS A 87 14.74 5.57 2.00
CA HIS A 87 15.25 5.25 0.68
C HIS A 87 14.19 4.63 -0.25
N ALA A 88 13.36 3.71 0.28
CA ALA A 88 12.28 3.09 -0.48
C ALA A 88 11.19 4.10 -0.89
N VAL A 89 10.83 5.03 0.00
CA VAL A 89 9.84 6.08 -0.29
C VAL A 89 10.36 7.10 -1.30
N ALA A 90 11.65 7.48 -1.25
CA ALA A 90 12.26 8.39 -2.21
C ALA A 90 12.33 7.82 -3.65
N GLN A 91 12.34 6.50 -3.78
CA GLN A 91 12.40 5.81 -5.08
C GLN A 91 11.02 5.47 -5.67
N ALA A 92 9.93 5.63 -4.91
CA ALA A 92 8.59 5.35 -5.40
C ALA A 92 8.10 6.49 -6.33
N PRO A 93 7.49 6.18 -7.48
CA PRO A 93 6.97 7.20 -8.39
C PRO A 93 5.88 8.04 -7.70
N PRO A 94 5.84 9.36 -7.94
CA PRO A 94 4.87 10.24 -7.30
C PRO A 94 3.44 9.86 -7.74
N HIS A 95 2.61 9.42 -6.79
CA HIS A 95 1.17 9.30 -7.05
C HIS A 95 0.58 10.70 -7.22
N ALA A 96 0.02 10.96 -8.40
CA ALA A 96 -0.55 12.25 -8.78
C ALA A 96 -1.73 12.61 -7.86
N ASN A 97 -1.46 13.44 -6.84
CA ASN A 97 -2.47 13.98 -5.96
C ASN A 97 -3.23 15.10 -6.70
N LYS A 98 -4.30 14.74 -7.42
CA LYS A 98 -5.22 15.73 -8.03
C LYS A 98 -6.05 16.39 -6.94
N ARG A 99 -5.48 17.40 -6.27
CA ARG A 99 -6.24 18.34 -5.44
C ARG A 99 -7.15 19.18 -6.35
N ARG A 100 -8.46 19.02 -6.19
CA ARG A 100 -9.51 19.86 -6.80
C ARG A 100 -9.58 21.21 -6.05
N PRO A 101 -9.58 22.37 -6.72
CA PRO A 101 -9.72 23.68 -6.07
C PRO A 101 -11.19 23.97 -5.68
N PRO A 102 -11.44 24.98 -4.81
CA PRO A 102 -12.71 25.21 -4.12
C PRO A 102 -13.90 25.51 -5.04
#